data_AF-A0A7T8K903-F1
#
_entry.id   AF-A0A7T8K903-F1
#
_cell.length_a   1.000
_cell.length_b   1.000
_cell.length_c   1.000
_cell.angle_alpha   90.00
_cell.angle_beta   90.00
_cell.angle_gamma   90.00
#
_symmetry.space_group_name_H-M   'P 1'
#
loop_
_entity.id
_entity.type
_entity.pdbx_description
1 polymer ?
#
loop_
_entity_poly.entity_id
_entity_poly.type
_entity_poly.pdbx_seq_one_letter_code
_entity_poly.pdbx_strand_id
1 'polypeptide(L)'
;TPDYLDIGFPAWTFKEGGPAITSYPNGLGEWDEMRERILKRPDLVDASYTKNQAWKSNKDTLDAPPANEVPLEGHCQYKYLFNYRGVAASFRFKHLFLCQSLVFHVGNEWTEFFYHALVPWIHYVPVPSGSSQDMIRDLILFFRAHPEIAEGIAKTGHEIIKNN
;
A
#
# COMPACT_ATOMS: atom_id res chain seq x y z
N THR A 1 16.93 17.22 -2.32
CA THR A 1 17.88 16.14 -2.67
C THR A 1 17.06 14.95 -3.12
N PRO A 2 17.17 14.48 -4.37
CA PRO A 2 16.23 13.53 -4.96
C PRO A 2 16.72 12.07 -4.85
N ASP A 3 17.23 11.66 -3.68
CA ASP A 3 17.90 10.36 -3.53
C ASP A 3 17.00 9.26 -2.94
N TYR A 4 15.71 9.53 -2.77
CA TYR A 4 14.75 8.59 -2.19
C TYR A 4 13.63 8.30 -3.20
N LEU A 5 13.49 7.02 -3.57
CA LEU A 5 12.51 6.48 -4.54
C LEU A 5 11.31 5.82 -3.85
N ASP A 6 11.24 6.05 -2.55
CA ASP A 6 10.61 5.24 -1.52
C ASP A 6 9.07 5.24 -1.59
N ILE A 7 8.40 4.54 -0.67
CA ILE A 7 6.95 4.40 -0.53
C ILE A 7 6.61 4.78 0.92
N GLY A 8 5.59 5.60 1.15
CA GLY A 8 5.14 5.93 2.50
C GLY A 8 3.89 5.13 2.84
N PHE A 9 3.74 4.70 4.09
CA PHE A 9 2.42 4.36 4.61
C PHE A 9 2.30 4.69 6.11
N PRO A 10 1.12 5.11 6.59
CA PRO A 10 0.71 4.86 7.95
C PRO A 10 0.03 3.49 8.02
N ALA A 11 0.30 2.65 9.02
CA ALA A 11 -0.09 1.24 9.02
C ALA A 11 -1.45 0.96 9.69
N TRP A 12 -2.48 1.73 9.38
CA TRP A 12 -3.84 1.36 9.78
C TRP A 12 -4.29 0.16 8.94
N THR A 13 -3.95 -1.01 9.49
CA THR A 13 -4.74 -2.24 9.51
C THR A 13 -4.31 -3.35 8.56
N PHE A 14 -3.20 -4.03 8.84
CA PHE A 14 -2.90 -5.32 8.20
C PHE A 14 -3.38 -6.55 9.00
N LYS A 15 -4.10 -6.39 10.11
CA LYS A 15 -4.74 -7.53 10.79
C LYS A 15 -5.98 -7.10 11.58
N GLU A 16 -7.09 -7.81 11.40
CA GLU A 16 -8.28 -7.70 12.24
C GLU A 16 -8.07 -8.38 13.61
N GLY A 17 -8.77 -7.87 14.62
CA GLY A 17 -9.23 -8.64 15.78
C GLY A 17 -10.55 -9.37 15.51
N GLY A 18 -10.67 -10.10 14.40
CA GLY A 18 -11.81 -10.98 14.11
C GLY A 18 -11.70 -12.33 14.84
N PRO A 19 -12.82 -13.02 15.14
CA PRO A 19 -12.77 -14.29 15.85
C PRO A 19 -12.15 -15.40 14.98
N ALA A 20 -11.27 -16.20 15.58
CA ALA A 20 -10.62 -17.33 14.92
C ALA A 20 -11.65 -18.43 14.57
N ILE A 21 -11.66 -18.88 13.31
CA ILE A 21 -12.39 -20.07 12.87
C ILE A 21 -11.43 -21.13 12.35
N THR A 22 -11.85 -22.39 12.49
CA THR A 22 -11.07 -23.63 12.30
C THR A 22 -10.43 -23.79 10.91
N SER A 23 -10.84 -23.00 9.93
CA SER A 23 -10.39 -23.09 8.53
C SER A 23 -9.03 -22.43 8.28
N TYR A 24 -8.51 -21.60 9.19
CA TYR A 24 -7.25 -20.86 9.02
C TYR A 24 -6.44 -20.78 10.33
N PRO A 25 -5.66 -21.81 10.67
CA PRO A 25 -4.98 -21.88 11.97
C PRO A 25 -3.86 -20.84 12.18
N ASN A 26 -3.38 -20.15 11.13
CA ASN A 26 -2.29 -19.16 11.20
C ASN A 26 -2.71 -17.71 10.87
N GLY A 27 -3.99 -17.45 10.61
CA GLY A 27 -4.48 -16.13 10.19
C GLY A 27 -4.05 -15.72 8.76
N LEU A 28 -4.76 -14.75 8.19
CA LEU A 28 -4.31 -13.99 7.00
C LEU A 28 -2.89 -13.45 7.32
N GLY A 29 -1.76 -13.84 6.74
CA GLY A 29 -1.46 -14.52 5.50
C GLY A 29 -0.62 -13.56 4.62
N GLU A 30 0.72 -13.70 4.66
CA GLU A 30 1.70 -13.29 3.62
C GLU A 30 2.44 -11.92 3.64
N TRP A 31 2.30 -11.04 4.65
CA TRP A 31 3.21 -9.87 4.77
C TRP A 31 4.50 -10.17 5.58
N ASP A 32 4.51 -11.25 6.37
CA ASP A 32 5.62 -11.51 7.30
C ASP A 32 6.91 -11.92 6.58
N GLU A 33 6.78 -12.72 5.53
CA GLU A 33 7.89 -13.12 4.65
C GLU A 33 8.28 -12.01 3.65
N MET A 34 7.35 -11.12 3.32
CA MET A 34 7.54 -9.94 2.47
C MET A 34 8.55 -8.97 3.09
N ARG A 35 8.39 -8.67 4.38
CA ARG A 35 9.27 -7.77 5.14
C ARG A 35 10.72 -8.24 5.10
N GLU A 36 11.00 -9.52 5.36
CA GLU A 36 12.39 -10.02 5.42
C GLU A 36 13.13 -9.96 4.08
N ARG A 37 12.42 -9.94 2.94
CA ARG A 37 13.05 -9.79 1.60
C ARG A 37 13.05 -8.34 1.11
N ILE A 38 12.05 -7.53 1.49
CA ILE A 38 12.02 -6.08 1.21
C ILE A 38 13.06 -5.33 2.05
N LEU A 39 13.22 -5.67 3.34
CA LEU A 39 14.28 -5.12 4.18
C LEU A 39 15.69 -5.51 3.70
N LYS A 40 15.83 -6.54 2.86
CA LYS A 40 17.09 -6.87 2.17
C LYS A 40 17.36 -5.98 0.94
N ARG A 41 16.37 -5.20 0.50
CA ARG A 41 16.42 -4.27 -0.63
C ARG A 41 15.74 -2.94 -0.28
N PRO A 42 16.25 -2.22 0.73
CA PRO A 42 15.73 -0.90 1.10
C PRO A 42 15.87 0.12 -0.05
N ASP A 43 16.68 -0.19 -1.07
CA ASP A 43 16.81 0.59 -2.30
C ASP A 43 15.58 0.56 -3.22
N LEU A 44 14.61 -0.35 -2.97
CA LEU A 44 13.44 -0.53 -3.82
C LEU A 44 12.12 -0.18 -3.14
N VAL A 45 11.97 -0.51 -1.85
CA VAL A 45 10.72 -0.30 -1.10
C VAL A 45 11.03 0.17 0.32
N ASP A 46 10.48 1.31 0.70
CA ASP A 46 10.37 1.76 2.09
C ASP A 46 9.01 1.34 2.63
N ALA A 47 9.00 0.51 3.67
CA ALA A 47 7.78 -0.08 4.16
C ALA A 47 7.91 -0.56 5.62
N SER A 48 7.27 0.13 6.56
CA SER A 48 7.37 -0.19 8.00
C SER A 48 6.08 -0.04 8.80
N TYR A 49 5.75 -1.01 9.66
CA TYR A 49 4.58 -0.96 10.54
C TYR A 49 4.65 0.18 11.57
N THR A 50 3.59 0.97 11.68
CA THR A 50 3.38 1.93 12.76
C THR A 50 2.55 1.30 13.89
N LYS A 51 2.58 1.93 15.06
CA LYS A 51 1.76 1.51 16.20
C LYS A 51 0.36 2.12 16.12
N ASN A 52 -0.68 1.33 16.38
CA ASN A 52 -2.04 1.83 16.56
C ASN A 52 -2.49 1.72 18.03
N GLN A 53 -3.68 2.26 18.34
CA GLN A 53 -4.24 2.24 19.70
C GLN A 53 -4.57 0.83 20.21
N ALA A 54 -4.72 -0.15 19.31
CA ALA A 54 -5.03 -1.54 19.63
C ALA A 54 -3.80 -2.45 19.71
N TRP A 55 -2.59 -1.89 19.65
CA TRP A 55 -1.33 -2.65 19.72
C TRP A 55 -1.20 -3.40 21.05
N LYS A 56 -0.91 -4.70 20.98
CA LYS A 56 -0.80 -5.60 22.13
C LYS A 56 0.60 -6.18 22.29
N SER A 57 1.33 -6.40 21.19
CA SER A 57 2.66 -7.02 21.25
C SER A 57 3.51 -6.69 20.03
N ASN A 58 4.81 -7.01 20.12
CA ASN A 58 5.74 -6.86 18.99
C ASN A 58 5.29 -7.63 17.73
N LYS A 59 4.46 -8.67 17.87
CA LYS A 59 3.88 -9.37 16.72
C LYS A 59 2.99 -8.47 15.85
N ASP A 60 2.40 -7.42 16.40
CA ASP A 60 1.59 -6.47 15.62
C ASP A 60 2.44 -5.60 14.68
N THR A 61 3.75 -5.53 14.93
CA THR A 61 4.75 -4.87 14.07
C THR A 61 5.76 -5.89 13.51
N LEU A 62 5.40 -7.18 13.52
CA LEU A 62 6.22 -8.29 13.07
C LEU A 62 7.62 -8.33 13.68
N ASP A 63 7.67 -8.14 14.98
CA ASP A 63 8.88 -8.14 15.79
C ASP A 63 9.90 -7.04 15.41
N ALA A 64 9.49 -6.07 14.57
CA ALA A 64 10.24 -4.86 14.27
C ALA A 64 9.91 -3.73 15.24
N PRO A 65 10.84 -2.79 15.49
CA PRO A 65 10.51 -1.52 16.12
C PRO A 65 9.42 -0.80 15.30
N PRO A 66 8.37 -0.26 15.93
CA PRO A 66 7.36 0.51 15.22
C PRO A 66 7.99 1.77 14.59
N ALA A 67 7.63 2.03 13.34
CA ALA A 67 8.02 3.27 12.66
C ALA A 67 7.22 4.46 13.17
N ASN A 68 7.79 5.66 12.99
CA ASN A 68 7.09 6.91 13.22
C ASN A 68 6.01 7.10 12.16
N GLU A 69 4.92 7.76 12.54
CA GLU A 69 3.89 8.15 11.58
C GLU A 69 4.44 9.20 10.62
N VAL A 70 4.20 8.98 9.33
CA VAL A 70 4.48 9.95 8.27
C VAL A 70 3.17 10.67 7.95
N PRO A 71 3.13 12.02 7.98
CA PRO A 71 1.97 12.78 7.50
C PRO A 71 1.62 12.42 6.05
N LEU A 72 0.36 12.56 5.66
CA LEU A 72 -0.08 12.18 4.31
C LEU A 72 0.66 12.97 3.22
N GLU A 73 0.95 14.24 3.47
CA GLU A 73 1.74 15.11 2.60
C GLU A 73 3.17 14.61 2.43
N GLY A 74 3.73 14.00 3.48
CA GLY A 74 5.05 13.37 3.44
C GLY A 74 5.13 12.17 2.51
N HIS A 75 3.99 11.65 2.04
CA HIS A 75 3.97 10.57 1.06
C HIS A 75 4.18 11.07 -0.37
N CYS A 76 3.98 12.37 -0.63
CA CYS A 76 4.04 12.89 -1.99
C CYS A 76 5.46 13.01 -2.55
N GLN A 77 6.48 12.74 -1.72
CA GLN A 77 7.87 12.61 -2.19
C GLN A 77 8.15 11.27 -2.91
N TYR A 78 7.20 10.33 -2.84
CA TYR A 78 7.32 8.96 -3.30
C TYR A 78 6.58 8.76 -4.63
N LYS A 79 7.20 8.06 -5.58
CA LYS A 79 6.61 7.85 -6.93
C LYS A 79 5.52 6.78 -6.94
N TYR A 80 5.67 5.78 -6.08
CA TYR A 80 4.79 4.62 -6.01
C TYR A 80 4.18 4.62 -4.61
N LEU A 81 2.86 4.47 -4.50
CA LEU A 81 2.18 4.47 -3.22
C LEU A 81 1.23 3.28 -3.14
N PHE A 82 1.36 2.46 -2.10
CA PHE A 82 0.51 1.28 -1.92
C PHE A 82 -0.66 1.58 -1.01
N ASN A 83 -1.86 1.15 -1.42
CA ASN A 83 -3.03 1.09 -0.59
C ASN A 83 -3.41 -0.37 -0.33
N TYR A 84 -3.60 -0.68 0.95
CA TYR A 84 -4.16 -1.93 1.41
C TYR A 84 -5.44 -1.65 2.19
N ARG A 85 -6.34 -2.64 2.17
CA ARG A 85 -7.51 -2.66 3.06
C ARG A 85 -7.09 -2.74 4.52
N GLY A 86 -8.04 -2.41 5.38
CA GLY A 86 -8.00 -2.62 6.81
C GLY A 86 -8.96 -3.67 7.32
N VAL A 87 -9.65 -3.33 8.42
CA VAL A 87 -10.87 -4.02 8.87
C VAL A 87 -11.93 -3.90 7.78
N ALA A 88 -11.97 -2.74 7.12
CA ALA A 88 -12.75 -2.48 5.92
C ALA A 88 -11.88 -1.69 4.91
N ALA A 89 -12.50 -0.97 3.97
CA ALA A 89 -11.77 -0.08 3.08
C ALA A 89 -10.96 0.98 3.87
N SER A 90 -9.83 1.42 3.29
CA SER A 90 -8.91 2.34 3.96
C SER A 90 -9.08 3.77 3.46
N PHE A 91 -9.27 4.71 4.40
CA PHE A 91 -9.33 6.14 4.09
C PHE A 91 -8.06 6.69 3.44
N ARG A 92 -6.94 5.96 3.51
CA ARG A 92 -5.67 6.32 2.85
C ARG A 92 -5.87 6.44 1.34
N PHE A 93 -6.69 5.59 0.74
CA PHE A 93 -6.74 5.43 -0.72
C PHE A 93 -6.98 6.74 -1.47
N LYS A 94 -8.01 7.51 -1.08
CA LYS A 94 -8.31 8.81 -1.70
C LYS A 94 -7.18 9.84 -1.58
N HIS A 95 -6.43 9.82 -0.47
CA HIS A 95 -5.38 10.80 -0.23
C HIS A 95 -4.14 10.55 -1.09
N LEU A 96 -3.82 9.29 -1.40
CA LEU A 96 -2.65 8.95 -2.20
C LEU A 96 -2.73 9.54 -3.61
N PHE A 97 -3.93 9.59 -4.20
CA PHE A 97 -4.15 10.19 -5.52
C PHE A 97 -3.82 11.69 -5.57
N LEU A 98 -3.93 12.40 -4.45
CA LEU A 98 -3.61 13.83 -4.40
C LEU A 98 -2.12 14.12 -4.56
N CYS A 99 -1.25 13.13 -4.36
CA CYS A 99 0.20 13.27 -4.49
C CYS A 99 0.72 13.23 -5.94
N GLN A 100 -0.13 12.92 -6.93
CA GLN A 100 0.32 12.63 -8.31
C GLN A 100 1.33 11.48 -8.41
N SER A 101 1.36 10.62 -7.39
CA SER A 101 2.10 9.36 -7.38
C SER A 101 1.25 8.24 -7.99
N LEU A 102 1.90 7.21 -8.53
CA LEU A 102 1.20 6.04 -9.02
C LEU A 102 0.71 5.19 -7.84
N VAL A 103 -0.60 5.02 -7.75
CA VAL A 103 -1.22 4.24 -6.67
C VAL A 103 -1.35 2.77 -7.06
N PHE A 104 -0.85 1.88 -6.21
CA PHE A 104 -1.08 0.44 -6.26
C PHE A 104 -2.16 0.09 -5.25
N HIS A 105 -3.29 -0.45 -5.71
CA HIS A 105 -4.39 -0.86 -4.83
C HIS A 105 -4.42 -2.37 -4.69
N VAL A 106 -4.19 -2.86 -3.48
CA VAL A 106 -4.16 -4.30 -3.20
C VAL A 106 -5.53 -4.80 -2.74
N GLY A 107 -6.04 -5.80 -3.46
CA GLY A 107 -7.37 -6.37 -3.27
C GLY A 107 -8.47 -5.63 -4.02
N ASN A 108 -9.68 -6.17 -3.97
CA ASN A 108 -10.88 -5.61 -4.63
C ASN A 108 -12.18 -5.92 -3.88
N GLU A 109 -12.09 -6.48 -2.67
CA GLU A 109 -13.22 -7.01 -1.92
C GLU A 109 -13.93 -5.91 -1.10
N TRP A 110 -13.19 -4.85 -0.73
CA TRP A 110 -13.69 -3.76 0.11
C TRP A 110 -13.78 -2.46 -0.67
N THR A 111 -14.95 -1.83 -0.63
CA THR A 111 -15.25 -0.62 -1.41
C THR A 111 -15.80 0.50 -0.55
N GLU A 112 -15.44 1.75 -0.86
CA GLU A 112 -16.18 2.94 -0.41
C GLU A 112 -17.08 3.45 -1.54
N PHE A 113 -17.97 4.39 -1.21
CA PHE A 113 -18.95 4.92 -2.17
C PHE A 113 -18.32 5.48 -3.44
N PHE A 114 -17.08 5.97 -3.44
CA PHE A 114 -16.42 6.55 -4.63
C PHE A 114 -15.62 5.55 -5.47
N TYR A 115 -15.44 4.30 -5.00
CA TYR A 115 -14.56 3.33 -5.68
C TYR A 115 -15.09 2.94 -7.06
N HIS A 116 -16.41 2.99 -7.26
CA HIS A 116 -17.02 2.68 -8.56
C HIS A 116 -16.59 3.64 -9.68
N ALA A 117 -16.16 4.86 -9.34
CA ALA A 117 -15.62 5.82 -10.30
C ALA A 117 -14.12 5.56 -10.60
N LEU A 118 -13.45 4.73 -9.79
CA LEU A 118 -12.04 4.40 -9.95
C LEU A 118 -11.87 3.14 -10.80
N VAL A 119 -11.45 3.31 -12.05
CA VAL A 119 -11.24 2.21 -13.00
C VAL A 119 -9.80 1.68 -12.89
N PRO A 120 -9.60 0.37 -12.64
CA PRO A 120 -8.27 -0.23 -12.63
C PRO A 120 -7.55 -0.05 -13.97
N TRP A 121 -6.23 0.11 -13.93
CA TRP A 121 -5.35 0.40 -15.07
C TRP A 121 -5.57 1.76 -15.75
N ILE A 122 -6.65 2.48 -15.41
CA ILE A 122 -6.85 3.87 -15.83
C ILE A 122 -6.42 4.81 -14.70
N HIS A 123 -6.92 4.61 -13.48
CA HIS A 123 -6.66 5.52 -12.36
C HIS A 123 -5.60 4.99 -11.38
N TYR A 124 -5.42 3.67 -11.29
CA TYR A 124 -4.48 3.02 -10.37
C TYR A 124 -4.08 1.64 -10.89
N VAL A 125 -3.03 1.06 -10.32
CA VAL A 125 -2.58 -0.32 -10.60
C VAL A 125 -3.28 -1.30 -9.65
N PRO A 126 -4.15 -2.20 -10.13
CA PRO A 126 -4.74 -3.23 -9.29
C PRO A 126 -3.71 -4.33 -9.00
N VAL A 127 -3.62 -4.74 -7.74
CA VAL A 127 -2.77 -5.84 -7.28
C VAL A 127 -3.65 -6.88 -6.59
N PRO A 128 -3.76 -8.12 -7.09
CA PRO A 128 -4.52 -9.16 -6.39
C PRO A 128 -4.05 -9.39 -4.95
N SER A 129 -4.97 -9.66 -4.02
CA SER A 129 -4.66 -9.88 -2.59
C SER A 129 -3.66 -11.01 -2.34
N GLY A 130 -3.62 -12.03 -3.20
CA GLY A 130 -2.67 -13.16 -3.15
C GLY A 130 -1.46 -13.00 -4.07
N SER A 131 -1.11 -11.77 -4.47
CA SER A 131 0.05 -11.53 -5.33
C SER A 131 1.34 -11.86 -4.59
N SER A 132 2.20 -12.64 -5.25
CA SER A 132 3.53 -12.94 -4.71
C SER A 132 4.43 -11.72 -4.67
N GLN A 133 5.49 -11.81 -3.87
CA GLN A 133 6.48 -10.75 -3.74
C GLN A 133 7.25 -10.48 -5.03
N ASP A 134 7.54 -11.54 -5.77
CA ASP A 134 8.20 -11.42 -7.07
C ASP A 134 7.30 -10.66 -8.05
N MET A 135 5.98 -10.90 -8.04
CA MET A 135 5.03 -10.16 -8.86
C MET A 135 4.95 -8.67 -8.48
N ILE A 136 4.88 -8.34 -7.19
CA ILE A 136 4.86 -6.93 -6.72
C ILE A 136 6.17 -6.24 -7.13
N ARG A 137 7.32 -6.90 -6.93
CA ARG A 137 8.62 -6.40 -7.37
C ARG A 137 8.64 -6.15 -8.87
N ASP A 138 8.19 -7.11 -9.67
CA ASP A 138 8.24 -7.02 -11.11
C ASP A 138 7.30 -5.91 -11.63
N LEU A 139 6.17 -5.67 -10.97
CA LEU A 139 5.32 -4.50 -11.22
C LEU A 139 6.05 -3.17 -10.95
N ILE A 140 6.72 -3.05 -9.80
CA ILE A 140 7.50 -1.84 -9.48
C ILE A 140 8.60 -1.63 -10.52
N LEU A 141 9.34 -2.68 -10.87
CA LEU A 141 10.41 -2.61 -11.86
C LEU A 141 9.89 -2.28 -13.27
N PHE A 142 8.71 -2.78 -13.63
CA PHE A 142 8.03 -2.43 -14.88
C PHE A 142 7.73 -0.93 -14.95
N PHE A 143 7.05 -0.37 -13.95
CA PHE A 143 6.74 1.07 -13.94
C PHE A 143 7.96 1.96 -13.74
N ARG A 144 9.06 1.43 -13.21
CA ARG A 144 10.36 2.10 -13.18
C ARG A 144 11.02 2.16 -14.56
N ALA A 145 10.87 1.10 -15.37
CA ALA A 145 11.36 1.05 -16.74
C ALA A 145 10.47 1.84 -17.72
N HIS A 146 9.21 2.07 -17.36
CA HIS A 146 8.19 2.76 -18.17
C HIS A 146 7.56 3.95 -17.43
N PRO A 147 8.35 5.00 -17.11
CA PRO A 147 7.88 6.14 -16.32
C PRO A 147 6.72 6.89 -16.98
N GLU A 148 6.65 6.92 -18.31
CA GLU A 148 5.57 7.55 -19.06
C GLU A 148 4.22 6.87 -18.83
N ILE A 149 4.21 5.55 -18.68
CA ILE A 149 2.98 4.78 -18.36
C ILE A 149 2.59 5.06 -16.91
N ALA A 150 3.57 5.05 -15.99
CA ALA A 150 3.35 5.34 -14.58
C ALA A 150 2.74 6.74 -14.37
N GLU A 151 3.32 7.76 -15.03
CA GLU A 151 2.86 9.14 -14.96
C GLU A 151 1.46 9.31 -15.56
N GLY A 152 1.17 8.63 -16.68
CA GLY A 152 -0.15 8.64 -17.29
C GLY A 152 -1.26 8.17 -16.33
N ILE A 153 -1.04 7.05 -15.65
CA ILE A 153 -2.01 6.49 -14.69
C ILE A 153 -2.08 7.34 -13.41
N ALA A 154 -0.95 7.83 -12.92
CA ALA A 154 -0.92 8.68 -11.73
C ALA A 154 -1.70 9.99 -11.94
N LYS A 155 -1.54 10.59 -13.13
CA LYS A 155 -2.23 11.83 -13.52
C LYS A 155 -3.74 11.65 -13.59
N THR A 156 -4.22 10.63 -14.28
CA THR A 156 -5.67 10.35 -14.39
C THR A 156 -6.27 10.01 -13.02
N GLY A 157 -5.56 9.26 -12.19
CA GLY A 157 -5.95 8.98 -10.80
C GLY A 157 -6.03 10.25 -9.93
N HIS A 158 -5.10 11.18 -10.11
CA HIS A 158 -5.15 12.49 -9.46
C HIS A 158 -6.35 13.33 -9.92
N GLU A 159 -6.58 13.41 -11.23
CA GLU A 159 -7.63 14.22 -11.83
C GLU A 159 -9.03 13.77 -11.40
N ILE A 160 -9.29 12.46 -11.35
CA ILE A 160 -10.60 11.94 -10.92
C ILE A 160 -10.89 12.26 -9.45
N ILE A 161 -9.89 12.27 -8.57
CA ILE A 161 -10.10 12.64 -7.16
C ILE A 161 -10.17 14.15 -6.96
N LYS A 162 -9.41 14.94 -7.73
CA LYS A 162 -9.43 16.39 -7.64
C LYS A 162 -10.74 17.01 -8.13
N ASN A 163 -11.37 16.40 -9.13
CA ASN A 163 -12.55 16.95 -9.81
C ASN A 163 -13.89 16.42 -9.27
N ASN A 164 -13.86 15.46 -8.33
CA ASN A 164 -15.03 14.97 -7.60
C ASN A 164 -15.10 15.59 -6.20
#